data_AF-A0A9D5UB11-F1
#
_entry.id   AF-A0A9D5UB11-F1
#
_cell.length_a   1.000
_cell.length_b   1.000
_cell.length_c   1.000
_cell.angle_alpha   90.00
_cell.angle_beta   90.00
_cell.angle_gamma   90.00
#
_symmetry.space_group_name_H-M   'P 1'
#
loop_
_entity.id
_entity.type
_entity.pdbx_description
1 polymer ?
#
loop_
_entity_poly.entity_id
_entity_poly.type
_entity_poly.pdbx_seq_one_letter_code
_entity_poly.pdbx_strand_id
1 'polypeptide(L)' 'MSQITVTLPEERLRQLQELAGNCQLSVEELVRASIEDLLSGTDEAVAAAVKLVLEKNRELYRRLA' A
#
# COMPACT_ATOMS: atom_id res chain seq x y z
N MET A 1 22.08 1.88 -2.62
CA MET A 1 21.39 1.67 -3.91
C MET A 1 21.57 0.22 -4.28
N SER A 2 20.50 -0.57 -4.24
CA SER A 2 20.52 -1.98 -4.63
C SER A 2 19.58 -2.15 -5.82
N GLN A 3 19.97 -2.95 -6.81
CA GLN A 3 19.14 -3.27 -7.97
C GLN A 3 18.62 -4.69 -7.85
N ILE A 4 17.35 -4.88 -8.21
CA ILE A 4 16.69 -6.17 -8.25
C ILE A 4 16.18 -6.35 -9.69
N THR A 5 16.60 -7.41 -10.36
CA THR A 5 16.11 -7.78 -11.68
C THR A 5 15.01 -8.80 -11.52
N VAL A 6 13.82 -8.51 -12.03
CA VAL A 6 12.66 -9.40 -11.95
C VAL A 6 12.24 -9.79 -13.36
N THR A 7 12.15 -11.09 -13.63
CA THR A 7 11.61 -11.59 -14.89
C THR A 7 10.09 -11.63 -14.80
N LEU A 8 9.43 -10.92 -15.70
CA LEU A 8 7.97 -10.83 -15.78
C LEU A 8 7.52 -11.36 -17.16
N PRO A 9 6.36 -12.04 -17.24
CA PRO A 9 5.72 -12.31 -18.51
C PRO A 9 5.43 -11.02 -19.26
N GLU A 10 5.60 -11.01 -20.60
CA GLU A 10 5.39 -9.80 -21.42
C GLU A 10 4.00 -9.18 -21.28
N GLU A 11 2.98 -10.00 -21.02
CA GLU A 11 1.61 -9.52 -20.78
C GLU A 11 1.52 -8.68 -19.50
N ARG A 12 2.22 -9.09 -18.44
CA ARG A 12 2.26 -8.35 -17.16
C ARG A 12 3.06 -7.07 -17.29
N LEU A 13 4.14 -7.09 -18.08
CA LEU A 13 4.90 -5.88 -18.38
C LEU A 13 4.05 -4.85 -19.14
N ARG A 14 3.24 -5.29 -20.11
CA ARG A 14 2.30 -4.41 -20.82
C ARG A 14 1.26 -3.79 -19.90
N GLN A 15 0.65 -4.58 -19.02
CA GLN A 15 -0.29 -4.06 -18.01
C GLN A 15 0.37 -3.01 -17.09
N LEU A 16 1.61 -3.25 -16.67
CA LEU A 16 2.39 -2.28 -15.88
C LEU A 16 2.67 -0.99 -16.65
N GLN A 17 3.01 -1.08 -17.95
CA GLN A 17 3.22 0.08 -18.81
C GLN A 17 1.95 0.91 -18.99
N GLU A 18 0.79 0.26 -19.16
CA GLU A 18 -0.50 0.94 -19.26
C GLU A 18 -0.85 1.67 -17.94
N LEU A 19 -0.68 1.00 -16.80
CA LEU A 19 -0.91 1.61 -15.49
C LEU A 19 0.03 2.79 -15.24
N ALA A 20 1.31 2.64 -15.58
CA ALA A 20 2.30 3.71 -15.45
C ALA A 20 1.96 4.90 -16.36
N GLY A 21 1.54 4.61 -17.61
CA GLY A 21 1.10 5.62 -18.57
C GLY A 21 -0.12 6.42 -18.11
N ASN A 22 -1.10 5.75 -17.47
CA ASN A 22 -2.27 6.40 -16.90
C ASN A 22 -1.92 7.35 -15.74
N CYS A 23 -0.84 7.05 -15.01
CA CYS A 23 -0.34 7.88 -13.93
C CYS A 23 0.75 8.87 -14.35
N GLN A 24 1.12 8.92 -15.64
CA GLN A 24 2.30 9.65 -16.15
C GLN A 24 3.61 9.34 -15.38
N LEU A 25 3.76 8.11 -14.91
CA LEU A 25 4.96 7.63 -14.21
C LEU A 25 5.76 6.68 -15.09
N SER A 26 7.05 6.49 -14.78
CA SER A 26 7.79 5.35 -15.34
C SER A 26 7.34 4.04 -14.68
N VAL A 27 7.54 2.91 -15.38
CA VAL A 27 7.27 1.59 -14.80
C VAL A 27 8.14 1.37 -13.56
N GLU A 28 9.39 1.86 -13.55
CA GLU A 28 10.26 1.73 -12.39
C GLU A 28 9.79 2.57 -11.20
N GLU A 29 9.25 3.77 -11.46
CA GLU A 29 8.66 4.62 -10.43
C GLU A 29 7.41 3.98 -9.82
N LEU A 30 6.51 3.46 -10.65
CA LEU A 30 5.32 2.76 -10.22
C LEU A 30 5.66 1.52 -9.37
N VAL A 31 6.62 0.71 -9.83
CA VAL A 31 7.07 -0.50 -9.11
C VAL A 31 7.76 -0.14 -7.80
N ARG A 32 8.61 0.89 -7.79
CA ARG A 32 9.24 1.39 -6.55
C ARG A 32 8.18 1.85 -5.55
N ALA A 33 7.24 2.69 -5.97
CA ALA A 33 6.17 3.17 -5.09
C ALA A 33 5.31 2.03 -4.56
N SER A 34 5.03 1.01 -5.39
CA SER A 34 4.28 -0.18 -4.98
C SER A 34 5.07 -1.04 -3.98
N ILE A 35 6.37 -1.21 -4.17
CA ILE A 35 7.24 -1.93 -3.22
C ILE A 35 7.35 -1.13 -1.91
N GLU A 36 7.48 0.19 -1.98
CA GLU A 36 7.49 1.04 -0.80
C GLU A 36 6.16 0.98 -0.05
N ASP A 37 5.02 1.00 -0.74
CA ASP A 37 3.67 0.81 -0.15
C ASP A 37 3.53 -0.58 0.50
N LEU A 38 3.95 -1.64 -0.19
CA LEU A 38 3.96 -3.01 0.35
C LEU A 38 4.87 -3.14 1.59
N LEU A 39 6.03 -2.47 1.60
CA LEU A 39 6.97 -2.50 2.72
C LEU A 39 6.60 -1.54 3.85
N SER A 40 5.84 -0.48 3.56
CA SER A 40 5.43 0.54 4.53
C SER A 40 4.18 0.15 5.32
N GLY A 41 3.61 -1.03 5.05
CA GLY A 41 2.64 -1.65 5.95
C GLY A 41 1.35 -0.83 6.05
N THR A 42 0.76 -0.49 4.91
CA THR A 42 -0.50 0.26 4.81
C THR A 42 -1.66 -0.45 5.55
N ASP A 43 -1.53 -1.75 5.85
CA ASP A 43 -2.46 -2.47 6.73
C ASP A 43 -2.16 -2.34 8.23
N GLU A 44 -0.91 -2.27 8.69
CA GLU A 44 -0.62 -2.22 10.14
C GLU A 44 -0.90 -0.84 10.75
N ALA A 45 -0.59 0.24 10.03
CA ALA A 45 -0.85 1.60 10.50
C ALA A 45 -2.35 1.93 10.49
N VAL A 46 -3.08 1.49 9.46
CA VAL A 46 -4.53 1.68 9.34
C VAL A 46 -5.29 0.75 10.31
N ALA A 47 -4.88 -0.52 10.45
CA ALA A 47 -5.47 -1.42 11.44
C ALA A 47 -5.21 -0.96 12.89
N ALA A 48 -4.02 -0.42 13.20
CA ALA A 48 -3.72 0.13 14.52
C ALA A 48 -4.58 1.37 14.84
N ALA A 49 -4.77 2.27 13.87
CA ALA A 49 -5.63 3.44 14.03
C ALA A 49 -7.12 3.06 14.23
N VAL A 50 -7.62 2.09 13.47
CA VAL A 50 -8.98 1.56 13.62
C VAL A 50 -9.15 0.88 14.99
N LYS A 51 -8.16 0.11 15.45
CA LYS A 51 -8.18 -0.53 16.78
C LYS A 51 -8.20 0.49 17.92
N LEU A 52 -7.43 1.58 17.79
CA LEU A 52 -7.41 2.70 18.75
C LEU A 52 -8.75 3.44 18.84
N VAL A 53 -9.41 3.68 17.70
CA VAL A 53 -10.74 4.33 17.67
C VAL A 53 -11.83 3.41 18.23
N LEU A 54 -11.75 2.11 17.96
CA LEU A 54 -12.68 1.11 18.52
C LEU A 54 -12.49 0.91 20.03
N GLU A 55 -11.25 0.89 20.53
CA GLU A 55 -10.98 0.85 21.98
C GLU A 55 -11.47 2.10 22.69
N LYS A 56 -11.25 3.30 22.12
CA LYS A 56 -11.77 4.55 22.70
C LYS A 56 -13.29 4.61 22.71
N ASN A 57 -13.96 4.10 21.68
CA ASN A 57 -15.43 4.07 21.65
C ASN A 57 -16.01 3.07 22.67
N ARG A 58 -15.35 1.94 22.95
CA ARG A 58 -15.79 1.02 24.02
C ARG A 58 -15.72 1.66 25.41
N GLU A 59 -14.80 2.58 25.64
CA GLU A 59 -14.67 3.26 26.93
C GLU A 59 -15.77 4.32 27.13
N LEU A 60 -16.19 5.00 26.06
CA LEU A 60 -17.32 5.93 26.09
C LEU A 60 -18.66 5.21 26.32
N TYR A 61 -18.89 4.05 25.71
CA TYR A 61 -20.09 3.25 25.98
C TYR A 61 -20.12 2.63 27.39
N ARG A 62 -18.96 2.51 28.07
CA ARG A 62 -18.89 2.01 29.46
C ARG A 62 -19.25 3.06 30.51
N ARG A 63 -19.18 4.36 30.16
CA ARG A 63 -19.48 5.47 31.08
C ARG A 63 -20.90 6.02 30.93
N LEU A 64 -21.68 5.45 30.01
CA LEU A 64 -23.08 5.82 29.78
C LEU A 64 -24.07 4.75 30.29
N ALA A 65 -23.60 3.80 31.11
CA ALA A 65 -24.42 2.80 31.80
C ALA A 65 -24.24 2.93 33.31
#